data_AF-A0A6I7XYY9-F1
#
_entry.id   AF-A0A6I7XYY9-F1
#
_cell.length_a   1.000
_cell.length_b   1.000
_cell.length_c   1.000
_cell.angle_alpha   90.00
_cell.angle_beta   90.00
_cell.angle_gamma   90.00
#
_symmetry.space_group_name_H-M   'P 1'
#
loop_
_entity.id
_entity.type
_entity.pdbx_description
1 polymer ?
#
loop_
_entity_poly.entity_id
_entity_poly.type
_entity_poly.pdbx_seq_one_letter_code
_entity_poly.pdbx_strand_id
1 'polypeptide(L)'
;MSTTIAQVGEPQSPAPASRTGGLPKRLVRPAAAVLSGVMLYLSFPPRPLWWLVLPGFALLGWVLLERRARAAFGLGLLAGLGFMLPLLHWTGEEVGPVPWLALAAAEALFIAVGCIGISAVSRLPGGPLWAAAVWTLDEAVRARVPFGGFPWGKIAFGQADSVFLPLAALGGTPLLSFAVVLCGFGLFEAVRRFLHYRTAGELRLGATAVAAATVLVPVAAAFASLPLVDDSAEDGTATVAAIQGNVPRLGLDFNAQRRAVLDNHAKRTEQLARDVKAGKVPQPDFVLWPENSSDLDPYRNPDARIVIDDAVKAIKAPTVIGAVVEPDTGPLRNTLIQWDPDKGPVATYDKRHIQPFGEYMPMRSFVRIFSSDVDRVQRDFGPGKKVGVFDLAGTYTGLVTCYEAAFDDAVRDTVEHGAQLIAVPSNNATFGRSEMTYQQLAMSRVRAVEHSRSVVVPVTSGVSAVIRPDGTVVQKTKMFTPDALVDEVPLRSSLTPATRMGPLPEGILILLALGALGWAGARAVRARRVG
;
A
#
# COMPACT_ATOMS: atom_id res chain seq x y z
N MET A 1 -5.72 -45.30 88.00
CA MET A 1 -5.59 -46.25 86.88
C MET A 1 -6.99 -46.52 86.37
N SER A 2 -7.41 -46.27 85.13
CA SER A 2 -6.80 -45.74 83.92
C SER A 2 -7.86 -44.93 83.17
N THR A 3 -7.45 -43.78 82.65
CA THR A 3 -8.28 -42.79 81.97
C THR A 3 -8.33 -43.08 80.47
N THR A 4 -9.53 -43.13 79.90
CA THR A 4 -9.77 -43.32 78.45
C THR A 4 -9.26 -42.11 77.66
N ILE A 5 -8.41 -42.35 76.66
CA ILE A 5 -7.87 -41.33 75.75
C ILE A 5 -8.83 -41.14 74.57
N ALA A 6 -9.31 -39.92 74.36
CA ALA A 6 -9.99 -39.50 73.14
C ALA A 6 -8.94 -39.06 72.10
N GLN A 7 -9.03 -39.58 70.87
CA GLN A 7 -8.19 -39.14 69.75
C GLN A 7 -8.59 -37.74 69.30
N VAL A 8 -7.61 -36.84 69.26
CA VAL A 8 -7.71 -35.50 68.66
C VAL A 8 -7.38 -35.63 67.16
N GLY A 9 -8.30 -35.21 66.30
CA GLY A 9 -8.09 -35.15 64.85
C GLY A 9 -7.09 -34.06 64.47
N GLU A 10 -6.19 -34.38 63.53
CA GLU A 10 -5.24 -33.43 62.97
C GLU A 10 -5.92 -32.29 62.18
N PRO A 11 -5.41 -31.05 62.25
CA PRO A 11 -5.91 -29.96 61.42
C PRO A 11 -5.51 -30.16 59.95
N GLN A 12 -6.51 -30.24 59.07
CA GLN A 12 -6.31 -30.22 57.62
C GLN A 12 -5.66 -28.89 57.19
N SER A 13 -4.48 -28.96 56.59
CA SER A 13 -3.84 -27.81 55.93
C SER A 13 -4.74 -27.29 54.78
N PRO A 14 -4.93 -25.97 54.63
CA PRO A 14 -5.70 -25.43 53.53
C PRO A 14 -5.02 -25.74 52.19
N ALA A 15 -5.78 -26.32 51.27
CA ALA A 15 -5.32 -26.60 49.91
C ALA A 15 -4.85 -25.29 49.23
N PRO A 16 -3.74 -25.31 48.47
CA PRO A 16 -3.25 -24.12 47.79
C PRO A 16 -4.28 -23.66 46.76
N ALA A 17 -4.77 -22.42 46.92
CA ALA A 17 -5.63 -21.77 45.95
C ALA A 17 -4.98 -21.82 44.55
N SER A 18 -5.72 -22.35 43.57
CA SER A 18 -5.31 -22.40 42.18
C SER A 18 -5.01 -20.98 41.69
N ARG A 19 -3.72 -20.64 41.53
CA ARG A 19 -3.29 -19.44 40.81
C ARG A 19 -3.61 -19.63 39.33
N THR A 20 -4.83 -19.33 38.92
CA THR A 20 -5.13 -19.15 37.49
C THR A 20 -4.28 -17.99 36.99
N GLY A 21 -3.27 -18.30 36.17
CA GLY A 21 -2.25 -17.37 35.69
C GLY A 21 -2.80 -16.31 34.73
N GLY A 22 -3.51 -15.31 35.25
CA GLY A 22 -3.87 -14.12 34.49
C GLY A 22 -2.66 -13.21 34.26
N LEU A 23 -2.57 -12.54 33.11
CA LEU A 23 -1.56 -11.52 32.85
C LEU A 23 -1.61 -10.44 33.96
N PRO A 24 -0.46 -9.98 34.48
CA PRO A 24 -0.45 -8.88 35.44
C PRO A 24 -1.12 -7.66 34.80
N LYS A 25 -2.01 -6.98 35.55
CA LYS A 25 -2.85 -5.86 35.07
C LYS A 25 -2.07 -4.77 34.31
N ARG A 26 -0.76 -4.62 34.57
CA ARG A 26 0.15 -3.67 33.92
C ARG A 26 0.48 -4.03 32.47
N LEU A 27 0.40 -5.30 32.08
CA LEU A 27 0.71 -5.80 30.73
C LEU A 27 -0.48 -5.83 29.78
N VAL A 28 -1.71 -5.66 30.29
CA VAL A 28 -2.94 -5.77 29.49
C VAL A 28 -2.99 -4.72 28.36
N ARG A 29 -2.68 -3.45 28.66
CA ARG A 29 -2.64 -2.40 27.63
C ARG A 29 -1.50 -2.55 26.62
N PRO A 30 -0.25 -2.83 27.04
CA PRO A 30 0.83 -3.16 26.11
C PRO A 30 0.48 -4.33 25.18
N ALA A 31 -0.06 -5.44 25.71
CA ALA A 31 -0.46 -6.58 24.91
C ALA A 31 -1.59 -6.22 23.92
N ALA A 32 -2.57 -5.43 24.36
CA ALA A 32 -3.62 -4.93 23.49
C ALA A 32 -3.12 -3.96 22.41
N ALA A 33 -2.08 -3.17 22.70
CA ALA A 33 -1.46 -2.30 21.70
C ALA A 33 -0.82 -3.13 20.58
N VAL A 34 -0.04 -4.15 20.95
CA VAL A 34 0.55 -5.10 19.99
C VAL A 34 -0.56 -5.81 19.21
N LEU A 35 -1.60 -6.29 19.88
CA LEU A 35 -2.74 -6.95 19.23
C LEU A 35 -3.43 -6.03 18.22
N SER A 36 -3.64 -4.76 18.56
CA SER A 36 -4.19 -3.77 17.65
C SER A 36 -3.33 -3.66 16.38
N GLY A 37 -2.01 -3.52 16.52
CA GLY A 37 -1.07 -3.52 15.39
C GLY A 37 -1.14 -4.79 14.54
N VAL A 38 -1.18 -5.96 15.17
CA VAL A 38 -1.31 -7.25 14.47
C VAL A 38 -2.63 -7.35 13.71
N MET A 39 -3.74 -6.84 14.27
CA MET A 39 -5.03 -6.79 13.58
C MET A 39 -4.99 -5.87 12.36
N LEU A 40 -4.27 -4.73 12.45
CA LEU A 40 -4.02 -3.87 11.29
C LEU A 40 -3.21 -4.63 10.23
N TYR A 41 -2.13 -5.32 10.59
CA TYR A 41 -1.36 -6.13 9.65
C TYR A 41 -2.22 -7.20 8.96
N LEU A 42 -2.99 -7.96 9.74
CA LEU A 42 -3.84 -9.02 9.21
C LEU A 42 -4.95 -8.49 8.29
N SER A 43 -5.29 -7.21 8.38
CA SER A 43 -6.23 -6.56 7.47
C SER A 43 -5.67 -6.28 6.08
N PHE A 44 -4.35 -6.42 5.88
CA PHE A 44 -3.70 -6.21 4.58
C PHE A 44 -3.62 -7.51 3.75
N PRO A 45 -3.56 -7.36 2.41
CA PRO A 45 -3.30 -8.47 1.49
C PRO A 45 -2.07 -9.30 1.88
N PRO A 46 -2.06 -10.60 1.55
CA PRO A 46 -3.04 -11.33 0.73
C PRO A 46 -4.30 -11.80 1.48
N ARG A 47 -4.48 -11.39 2.73
CA ARG A 47 -5.56 -11.87 3.60
C ARG A 47 -6.87 -11.16 3.28
N PRO A 48 -8.02 -11.85 3.22
CA PRO A 48 -9.33 -11.23 2.99
C PRO A 48 -9.94 -10.64 4.28
N LEU A 49 -9.10 -10.28 5.26
CA LEU A 49 -9.54 -9.90 6.61
C LEU A 49 -9.57 -8.38 6.80
N TRP A 50 -9.91 -7.63 5.75
CA TRP A 50 -9.93 -6.16 5.74
C TRP A 50 -10.71 -5.57 6.91
N TRP A 51 -11.75 -6.27 7.39
CA TRP A 51 -12.61 -5.84 8.49
C TRP A 51 -11.91 -5.81 9.85
N LEU A 52 -10.76 -6.48 10.02
CA LEU A 52 -9.96 -6.45 11.26
C LEU A 52 -9.40 -5.06 11.57
N VAL A 53 -9.33 -4.18 10.57
CA VAL A 53 -8.98 -2.76 10.75
C VAL A 53 -9.89 -2.07 11.75
N LEU A 54 -11.20 -2.40 11.76
CA LEU A 54 -12.21 -1.76 12.61
C LEU A 54 -11.99 -2.07 14.09
N PRO A 55 -11.98 -3.35 14.53
CA PRO A 55 -11.64 -3.68 15.92
C PRO A 55 -10.17 -3.36 16.25
N GLY A 56 -9.25 -3.36 15.27
CA GLY A 56 -7.87 -2.91 15.46
C GLY A 56 -7.80 -1.46 15.96
N PHE A 57 -8.45 -0.53 15.26
CA PHE A 57 -8.54 0.87 15.69
C PHE A 57 -9.42 1.08 16.92
N ALA A 58 -10.47 0.28 17.10
CA ALA A 58 -11.27 0.33 18.32
C ALA A 58 -10.41 0.00 19.56
N LEU A 59 -9.58 -1.04 19.45
CA LEU A 59 -8.64 -1.44 20.50
C LEU A 59 -7.58 -0.37 20.73
N LEU A 60 -7.04 0.25 19.66
CA LEU A 60 -6.10 1.37 19.78
C LEU A 60 -6.73 2.56 20.53
N GLY A 61 -7.97 2.90 20.20
CA GLY A 61 -8.73 3.96 20.87
C GLY A 61 -8.86 3.70 22.38
N TRP A 62 -9.19 2.46 22.76
CA TRP A 62 -9.24 2.05 24.17
C TRP A 62 -7.88 2.15 24.88
N VAL A 63 -6.81 1.69 24.23
CA VAL A 63 -5.45 1.70 24.78
C VAL A 63 -4.97 3.14 25.02
N LEU A 64 -5.29 4.06 24.11
CA LEU A 64 -4.83 5.45 24.14
C LEU A 64 -5.71 6.39 24.97
N LEU A 65 -6.94 5.97 25.33
CA LEU A 65 -7.87 6.83 26.06
C LEU A 65 -7.27 7.37 27.37
N GLU A 66 -7.31 8.71 27.50
CA GLU A 66 -6.84 9.45 28.68
C GLU A 66 -5.39 9.16 29.08
N ARG A 67 -4.55 8.71 28.14
CA ARG A 67 -3.14 8.49 28.43
C ARG A 67 -2.36 9.80 28.37
N ARG A 68 -1.23 9.83 29.08
CA ARG A 68 -0.24 10.92 28.98
C ARG A 68 0.63 10.69 27.74
N ALA A 69 1.19 11.75 27.18
CA ALA A 69 2.01 11.69 25.95
C ALA A 69 3.07 10.56 25.96
N ARG A 70 3.83 10.41 27.05
CA ARG A 70 4.84 9.33 27.18
C ARG A 70 4.25 7.92 27.08
N ALA A 71 3.09 7.69 27.70
CA ALA A 71 2.41 6.39 27.64
C ALA A 71 1.77 6.16 26.26
N ALA A 72 1.17 7.21 25.67
CA ALA A 72 0.60 7.15 24.33
C ALA A 72 1.68 6.85 23.27
N PHE A 73 2.86 7.46 23.40
CA PHE A 73 4.03 7.16 22.57
C PHE A 73 4.45 5.70 22.69
N GLY A 74 4.69 5.20 23.91
CA GLY A 74 5.11 3.81 24.10
C GLY A 74 4.09 2.77 23.62
N LEU A 75 2.80 3.03 23.84
CA LEU A 75 1.72 2.16 23.35
C LEU A 75 1.57 2.26 21.82
N GLY A 76 1.66 3.47 21.27
CA GLY A 76 1.65 3.70 19.82
C GLY A 76 2.84 3.04 19.13
N LEU A 77 4.02 3.03 19.76
CA LEU A 77 5.19 2.32 19.25
C LEU A 77 4.96 0.81 19.22
N LEU A 78 4.37 0.23 20.28
CA LEU A 78 4.04 -1.20 20.29
C LEU A 78 2.99 -1.58 19.23
N ALA A 79 1.98 -0.74 19.03
CA ALA A 79 1.00 -0.93 17.97
C ALA A 79 1.62 -0.77 16.58
N GLY A 80 2.43 0.27 16.38
CA GLY A 80 3.16 0.52 15.14
C GLY A 80 4.10 -0.63 14.79
N LEU A 81 4.84 -1.19 15.77
CA LEU A 81 5.70 -2.36 15.56
C LEU A 81 4.88 -3.61 15.25
N GLY A 82 3.77 -3.84 15.96
CA GLY A 82 2.86 -4.96 15.68
C GLY A 82 2.27 -4.91 14.26
N PHE A 83 2.16 -3.72 13.68
CA PHE A 83 1.69 -3.50 12.32
C PHE A 83 2.82 -3.57 11.27
N MET A 84 3.84 -2.74 11.42
CA MET A 84 4.85 -2.49 10.39
C MET A 84 5.91 -3.58 10.29
N LEU A 85 6.26 -4.27 11.39
CA LEU A 85 7.23 -5.37 11.34
C LEU A 85 6.76 -6.48 10.39
N PRO A 86 5.59 -7.12 10.61
CA PRO A 86 5.15 -8.17 9.71
C PRO A 86 4.77 -7.65 8.31
N LEU A 87 4.21 -6.43 8.21
CA LEU A 87 3.81 -5.86 6.91
C LEU A 87 5.00 -5.67 5.97
N LEU A 88 6.14 -5.21 6.50
CA LEU A 88 7.33 -4.85 5.73
C LEU A 88 8.41 -5.93 5.72
N HIS A 89 8.10 -7.15 6.19
CA HIS A 89 9.09 -8.24 6.25
C HIS A 89 9.81 -8.48 4.92
N TRP A 90 9.07 -8.32 3.82
CA TRP A 90 9.58 -8.47 2.45
C TRP A 90 10.74 -7.53 2.09
N THR A 91 10.92 -6.41 2.79
CA THR A 91 12.05 -5.48 2.52
C THR A 91 13.39 -6.05 2.95
N GLY A 92 13.41 -7.13 3.75
CA GLY A 92 14.62 -7.78 4.22
C GLY A 92 15.05 -9.01 3.42
N GLU A 93 14.28 -9.44 2.41
CA GLU A 93 14.53 -10.69 1.66
C GLU A 93 15.93 -10.71 1.02
N GLU A 94 16.33 -9.63 0.37
CA GLU A 94 17.62 -9.54 -0.34
C GLU A 94 18.73 -8.90 0.49
N VAL A 95 18.39 -8.01 1.41
CA VAL A 95 19.35 -7.14 2.15
C VAL A 95 19.44 -7.46 3.65
N GLY A 96 18.79 -8.55 4.07
CA GLY A 96 18.82 -9.02 5.45
C GLY A 96 17.90 -8.23 6.41
N PRO A 97 17.92 -8.62 7.70
CA PRO A 97 16.95 -8.11 8.68
C PRO A 97 17.20 -6.67 9.13
N VAL A 98 18.43 -6.14 8.99
CA VAL A 98 18.78 -4.82 9.52
C VAL A 98 18.01 -3.69 8.83
N PRO A 99 18.00 -3.57 7.48
CA PRO A 99 17.20 -2.54 6.80
C PRO A 99 15.70 -2.68 7.05
N TRP A 100 15.18 -3.91 7.10
CA TRP A 100 13.79 -4.18 7.42
C TRP A 100 13.41 -3.68 8.81
N LEU A 101 14.17 -4.08 9.84
CA LEU A 101 13.90 -3.65 11.22
C LEU A 101 14.03 -2.13 11.37
N ALA A 102 15.00 -1.50 10.69
CA ALA A 102 15.18 -0.06 10.72
C ALA A 102 13.98 0.67 10.08
N LEU A 103 13.52 0.24 8.91
CA LEU A 103 12.37 0.83 8.23
C LEU A 103 11.08 0.63 9.03
N ALA A 104 10.81 -0.59 9.48
CA ALA A 104 9.63 -0.89 10.29
C ALA A 104 9.63 -0.12 11.62
N ALA A 105 10.79 0.04 12.26
CA ALA A 105 10.92 0.87 13.46
C ALA A 105 10.70 2.36 13.16
N ALA A 106 11.22 2.87 12.04
CA ALA A 106 11.00 4.26 11.62
C ALA A 106 9.51 4.54 11.37
N GLU A 107 8.82 3.69 10.60
CA GLU A 107 7.37 3.78 10.38
C GLU A 107 6.57 3.67 11.70
N ALA A 108 6.97 2.76 12.59
CA ALA A 108 6.35 2.63 13.91
C ALA A 108 6.56 3.87 14.80
N LEU A 109 7.69 4.58 14.65
CA LEU A 109 7.94 5.83 15.37
C LEU A 109 7.02 6.95 14.91
N PHE A 110 6.75 7.08 13.61
CA PHE A 110 5.75 8.01 13.11
C PHE A 110 4.37 7.71 13.73
N ILE A 111 3.93 6.44 13.64
CA ILE A 111 2.67 6.00 14.28
C ILE A 111 2.65 6.32 15.77
N ALA A 112 3.77 6.13 16.48
CA ALA A 112 3.89 6.45 17.90
C ALA A 112 3.69 7.95 18.17
N VAL A 113 4.22 8.83 17.32
CA VAL A 113 4.00 10.28 17.39
C VAL A 113 2.55 10.63 17.06
N GLY A 114 1.97 10.05 16.01
CA GLY A 114 0.53 10.19 15.70
C GLY A 114 -0.36 9.78 16.88
N CYS A 115 -0.01 8.71 17.59
CA CYS A 115 -0.72 8.23 18.78
C CYS A 115 -0.68 9.22 19.96
N ILE A 116 0.35 10.07 20.07
CA ILE A 116 0.35 11.18 21.04
C ILE A 116 -0.78 12.14 20.70
N GLY A 117 -0.90 12.52 19.43
CA GLY A 117 -1.95 13.39 18.93
C GLY A 117 -3.35 12.79 19.14
N ILE A 118 -3.54 11.53 18.75
CA ILE A 118 -4.78 10.77 18.94
C ILE A 118 -5.18 10.77 20.43
N SER A 119 -4.25 10.48 21.33
CA SER A 119 -4.52 10.48 22.77
C SER A 119 -4.91 11.88 23.28
N ALA A 120 -4.30 12.95 22.76
CA ALA A 120 -4.63 14.32 23.12
C ALA A 120 -6.05 14.72 22.66
N VAL A 121 -6.41 14.42 21.41
CA VAL A 121 -7.71 14.80 20.83
C VAL A 121 -8.86 13.88 21.25
N SER A 122 -8.56 12.65 21.70
CA SER A 122 -9.57 11.70 22.20
C SER A 122 -10.42 12.24 23.37
N ARG A 123 -9.93 13.28 24.05
CA ARG A 123 -10.61 13.96 25.17
C ARG A 123 -11.60 15.04 24.73
N LEU A 124 -11.59 15.38 23.45
CA LEU A 124 -12.48 16.39 22.89
C LEU A 124 -13.86 15.78 22.59
N PRO A 125 -14.94 16.57 22.66
CA PRO A 125 -16.22 16.18 22.07
C PRO A 125 -16.03 15.78 20.60
N GLY A 126 -16.58 14.62 20.23
CA GLY A 126 -16.35 14.05 18.89
C GLY A 126 -14.98 13.39 18.71
N GLY A 127 -14.31 12.99 19.79
CA GLY A 127 -12.99 12.34 19.80
C GLY A 127 -12.65 11.41 18.63
N PRO A 128 -13.54 10.48 18.21
CA PRO A 128 -13.28 9.61 17.05
C PRO A 128 -12.98 10.36 15.74
N LEU A 129 -13.70 11.46 15.47
CA LEU A 129 -13.50 12.30 14.28
C LEU A 129 -12.08 12.87 14.24
N TRP A 130 -11.67 13.47 15.36
CA TRP A 130 -10.36 14.10 15.48
C TRP A 130 -9.23 13.07 15.47
N ALA A 131 -9.44 11.91 16.09
CA ALA A 131 -8.48 10.82 16.08
C ALA A 131 -8.24 10.28 14.66
N ALA A 132 -9.31 10.11 13.87
CA ALA A 132 -9.19 9.70 12.48
C ALA A 132 -8.47 10.75 11.62
N ALA A 133 -8.77 12.04 11.81
CA ALA A 133 -8.08 13.12 11.11
C ALA A 133 -6.57 13.15 11.45
N VAL A 134 -6.20 12.96 12.72
CA VAL A 134 -4.79 12.86 13.14
C VAL A 134 -4.10 11.64 12.53
N TRP A 135 -4.80 10.52 12.35
CA TRP A 135 -4.26 9.37 11.61
C TRP A 135 -4.00 9.71 10.14
N THR A 136 -4.92 10.42 9.47
CA THR A 136 -4.70 10.89 8.09
C THR A 136 -3.49 11.82 8.01
N LEU A 137 -3.30 12.72 8.98
CA LEU A 137 -2.10 13.55 9.07
C LEU A 137 -0.82 12.71 9.21
N ASP A 138 -0.84 11.65 10.03
CA ASP A 138 0.29 10.73 10.15
C ASP A 138 0.61 10.03 8.81
N GLU A 139 -0.40 9.48 8.14
CA GLU A 139 -0.25 8.89 6.80
C GLU A 139 0.31 9.88 5.78
N ALA A 140 -0.18 11.12 5.79
CA ALA A 140 0.26 12.18 4.89
C ALA A 140 1.74 12.56 5.11
N VAL A 141 2.21 12.54 6.36
CA VAL A 141 3.60 12.82 6.72
C VAL A 141 4.49 11.65 6.30
N ARG A 142 4.13 10.41 6.65
CA ARG A 142 4.90 9.20 6.28
C ARG A 142 5.03 9.06 4.76
N ALA A 143 3.98 9.40 4.02
CA ALA A 143 3.96 9.38 2.56
C ALA A 143 4.83 10.46 1.88
N ARG A 144 5.45 11.39 2.63
CA ARG A 144 6.25 12.50 2.06
C ARG A 144 7.65 12.66 2.67
N VAL A 145 7.83 12.30 3.93
CA VAL A 145 9.05 12.59 4.69
C VAL A 145 9.50 11.38 5.49
N PRO A 146 10.81 11.04 5.49
CA PRO A 146 11.90 11.63 4.71
C PRO A 146 12.01 11.06 3.28
N PHE A 147 12.87 11.64 2.45
CA PHE A 147 13.31 11.06 1.16
C PHE A 147 12.21 10.83 0.10
N GLY A 148 11.16 11.66 0.12
CA GLY A 148 9.98 11.47 -0.74
C GLY A 148 8.91 10.60 -0.10
N GLY A 149 9.18 10.01 1.07
CA GLY A 149 8.23 9.26 1.88
C GLY A 149 8.09 7.80 1.50
N PHE A 150 7.33 7.09 2.34
CA PHE A 150 7.02 5.67 2.21
C PHE A 150 5.52 5.43 2.51
N PRO A 151 4.64 5.52 1.51
CA PRO A 151 3.18 5.42 1.69
C PRO A 151 2.68 4.00 1.98
N TRP A 152 3.57 3.03 2.18
CA TRP A 152 3.20 1.66 2.52
C TRP A 152 2.52 1.61 3.89
N GLY A 153 1.52 0.72 4.01
CA GLY A 153 0.70 0.64 5.22
C GLY A 153 -0.34 1.75 5.38
N LYS A 154 -0.56 2.61 4.37
CA LYS A 154 -1.79 3.42 4.28
C LYS A 154 -3.02 2.52 4.37
N ILE A 155 -3.95 2.83 5.27
CA ILE A 155 -5.13 2.00 5.56
C ILE A 155 -5.96 1.75 4.30
N ALA A 156 -6.10 2.73 3.42
CA ALA A 156 -6.79 2.60 2.13
C ALA A 156 -6.33 1.38 1.31
N PHE A 157 -5.05 1.03 1.32
CA PHE A 157 -4.54 -0.10 0.53
C PHE A 157 -4.89 -1.47 1.11
N GLY A 158 -5.29 -1.54 2.39
CA GLY A 158 -5.88 -2.74 2.98
C GLY A 158 -7.37 -2.91 2.66
N GLN A 159 -7.97 -2.00 1.89
CA GLN A 159 -9.43 -1.92 1.68
C GLN A 159 -9.86 -2.30 0.25
N ALA A 160 -8.97 -2.91 -0.54
CA ALA A 160 -9.28 -3.34 -1.91
C ALA A 160 -10.43 -4.36 -2.02
N ASP A 161 -10.75 -5.09 -0.94
CA ASP A 161 -11.87 -6.04 -0.88
C ASP A 161 -13.02 -5.54 0.01
N SER A 162 -12.96 -4.30 0.50
CA SER A 162 -13.91 -3.83 1.50
C SER A 162 -15.10 -3.12 0.88
N VAL A 163 -16.20 -3.09 1.65
CA VAL A 163 -17.40 -2.31 1.33
C VAL A 163 -17.12 -0.81 1.25
N PHE A 164 -15.98 -0.34 1.77
CA PHE A 164 -15.59 1.07 1.76
C PHE A 164 -14.88 1.49 0.48
N LEU A 165 -14.43 0.54 -0.36
CA LEU A 165 -13.67 0.82 -1.59
C LEU A 165 -14.27 1.92 -2.47
N PRO A 166 -15.60 2.02 -2.69
CA PRO A 166 -16.18 3.11 -3.50
C PRO A 166 -15.85 4.53 -3.01
N LEU A 167 -15.48 4.71 -1.73
CA LEU A 167 -15.03 6.01 -1.21
C LEU A 167 -13.72 6.49 -1.87
N ALA A 168 -12.92 5.59 -2.46
CA ALA A 168 -11.76 5.96 -3.23
C ALA A 168 -12.14 6.81 -4.46
N ALA A 169 -13.24 6.49 -5.15
CA ALA A 169 -13.74 7.30 -6.25
C ALA A 169 -14.27 8.67 -5.78
N LEU A 170 -14.74 8.77 -4.53
CA LEU A 170 -15.26 10.01 -3.97
C LEU A 170 -14.16 10.97 -3.51
N GLY A 171 -13.16 10.51 -2.75
CA GLY A 171 -12.17 11.39 -2.13
C GLY A 171 -10.76 10.80 -2.05
N GLY A 172 -10.47 9.80 -2.87
CA GLY A 172 -9.17 9.17 -2.99
C GLY A 172 -8.80 8.33 -1.78
N THR A 173 -7.54 7.89 -1.76
CA THR A 173 -6.98 7.16 -0.62
C THR A 173 -7.13 7.89 0.73
N PRO A 174 -7.02 9.24 0.83
CA PRO A 174 -7.17 9.94 2.11
C PRO A 174 -8.57 9.80 2.72
N LEU A 175 -9.64 9.96 1.92
CA LEU A 175 -11.01 9.81 2.40
C LEU A 175 -11.31 8.35 2.78
N LEU A 176 -10.85 7.40 1.98
CA LEU A 176 -11.02 5.96 2.26
C LEU A 176 -10.34 5.57 3.58
N SER A 177 -9.07 5.93 3.77
CA SER A 177 -8.36 5.71 5.04
C SER A 177 -9.11 6.34 6.21
N PHE A 178 -9.47 7.62 6.09
CA PHE A 178 -10.15 8.37 7.14
C PHE A 178 -11.48 7.73 7.55
N ALA A 179 -12.32 7.38 6.58
CA ALA A 179 -13.62 6.76 6.79
C ALA A 179 -13.52 5.46 7.60
N VAL A 180 -12.57 4.60 7.23
CA VAL A 180 -12.35 3.30 7.87
C VAL A 180 -11.80 3.47 9.29
N VAL A 181 -10.83 4.36 9.48
CA VAL A 181 -10.28 4.67 10.80
C VAL A 181 -11.34 5.31 11.71
N LEU A 182 -12.18 6.19 11.16
CA LEU A 182 -13.30 6.82 11.85
C LEU A 182 -14.31 5.77 12.35
N CYS A 183 -14.67 4.79 11.51
CA CYS A 183 -15.50 3.66 11.94
C CYS A 183 -14.86 2.88 13.09
N GLY A 184 -13.55 2.64 13.06
CA GLY A 184 -12.84 1.92 14.12
C GLY A 184 -12.87 2.66 15.47
N PHE A 185 -12.52 3.95 15.49
CA PHE A 185 -12.64 4.76 16.71
C PHE A 185 -14.10 4.98 17.15
N GLY A 186 -15.02 5.06 16.20
CA GLY A 186 -16.46 5.15 16.44
C GLY A 186 -17.02 3.91 17.11
N LEU A 187 -16.58 2.72 16.67
CA LEU A 187 -16.92 1.43 17.26
C LEU A 187 -16.48 1.36 18.73
N PHE A 188 -15.26 1.80 19.03
CA PHE A 188 -14.80 1.91 20.41
C PHE A 188 -15.70 2.81 21.24
N GLU A 189 -16.02 4.01 20.75
CA GLU A 189 -16.85 4.97 21.47
C GLU A 189 -18.28 4.45 21.68
N ALA A 190 -18.84 3.72 20.71
CA ALA A 190 -20.14 3.05 20.83
C ALA A 190 -20.11 1.99 21.94
N VAL A 191 -19.11 1.10 21.94
CA VAL A 191 -18.92 0.07 22.98
C VAL A 191 -18.75 0.71 24.36
N ARG A 192 -17.91 1.74 24.46
CA ARG A 192 -17.66 2.45 25.73
C ARG A 192 -18.94 3.04 26.31
N ARG A 193 -19.80 3.63 25.48
CA ARG A 193 -21.09 4.19 25.91
C ARG A 193 -22.11 3.14 26.25
N PHE A 194 -22.17 2.05 25.50
CA PHE A 194 -23.03 0.92 25.83
C PHE A 194 -22.68 0.32 27.19
N LEU A 195 -21.39 0.12 27.47
CA LEU A 195 -20.92 -0.37 28.77
C LEU A 195 -21.24 0.63 29.89
N HIS A 196 -21.07 1.93 29.66
CA HIS A 196 -21.44 2.97 30.64
C HIS A 196 -22.94 2.98 30.93
N TYR A 197 -23.79 2.84 29.91
CA TYR A 197 -25.23 2.71 30.09
C TYR A 197 -25.59 1.48 30.93
N ARG A 198 -24.93 0.33 30.69
CA ARG A 198 -25.16 -0.89 31.49
C ARG A 198 -24.77 -0.74 32.96
N THR A 199 -23.77 0.09 33.28
CA THR A 199 -23.31 0.27 34.67
C THR A 199 -23.98 1.43 35.39
N ALA A 200 -24.29 2.52 34.69
CA ALA A 200 -24.81 3.76 35.28
C ALA A 200 -26.31 4.01 35.00
N GLY A 201 -26.93 3.26 34.10
CA GLY A 201 -28.34 3.43 33.71
C GLY A 201 -28.64 4.69 32.88
N GLU A 202 -27.67 5.59 32.71
CA GLU A 202 -27.84 6.85 32.01
C GLU A 202 -27.32 6.78 30.56
N LEU A 203 -28.21 7.02 29.59
CA LEU A 203 -27.84 7.12 28.18
C LEU A 203 -27.71 8.59 27.79
N ARG A 204 -26.47 9.04 27.54
CA ARG A 204 -26.21 10.38 26.98
C ARG A 204 -26.53 10.38 25.48
N LEU A 205 -27.82 10.52 25.14
CA LEU A 205 -28.37 10.41 23.78
C LEU A 205 -27.54 11.16 22.73
N GLY A 206 -27.25 12.45 22.95
CA GLY A 206 -26.47 13.25 22.00
C GLY A 206 -25.04 12.73 21.81
N ALA A 207 -24.40 12.26 22.87
CA ALA A 207 -23.11 11.61 22.75
C ALA A 207 -23.28 10.33 21.92
N THR A 208 -24.12 9.39 22.36
CA THR A 208 -24.37 8.10 21.67
C THR A 208 -24.68 8.28 20.18
N ALA A 209 -25.52 9.24 19.82
CA ALA A 209 -25.83 9.58 18.42
C ALA A 209 -24.57 9.97 17.63
N VAL A 210 -23.66 10.75 18.22
CA VAL A 210 -22.38 11.09 17.58
C VAL A 210 -21.50 9.86 17.36
N ALA A 211 -21.44 8.87 18.28
CA ALA A 211 -20.68 7.63 17.99
C ALA A 211 -21.33 6.81 16.89
N ALA A 212 -22.66 6.66 16.95
CA ALA A 212 -23.38 5.96 15.90
C ALA A 212 -23.11 6.62 14.54
N ALA A 213 -23.16 7.96 14.47
CA ALA A 213 -22.84 8.71 13.26
C ALA A 213 -21.42 8.46 12.75
N THR A 214 -20.41 8.34 13.62
CA THR A 214 -19.03 8.02 13.20
C THR A 214 -18.87 6.63 12.56
N VAL A 215 -19.85 5.74 12.72
CA VAL A 215 -19.85 4.43 12.04
C VAL A 215 -20.82 4.44 10.85
N LEU A 216 -22.04 4.93 11.06
CA LEU A 216 -23.11 4.87 10.07
C LEU A 216 -22.88 5.82 8.89
N VAL A 217 -22.31 7.01 9.11
CA VAL A 217 -22.07 7.98 8.02
C VAL A 217 -21.05 7.45 7.02
N PRO A 218 -19.85 6.96 7.42
CA PRO A 218 -18.91 6.41 6.44
C PRO A 218 -19.45 5.18 5.69
N VAL A 219 -20.19 4.30 6.38
CA VAL A 219 -20.83 3.13 5.75
C VAL A 219 -21.88 3.58 4.75
N ALA A 220 -22.77 4.49 5.13
CA ALA A 220 -23.79 5.02 4.23
C ALA A 220 -23.16 5.78 3.04
N ALA A 221 -22.08 6.54 3.27
CA ALA A 221 -21.33 7.21 2.22
C ALA A 221 -20.68 6.23 1.24
N ALA A 222 -20.22 5.07 1.72
CA ALA A 222 -19.66 4.03 0.87
C ALA A 222 -20.73 3.44 -0.06
N PHE A 223 -21.91 3.12 0.48
CA PHE A 223 -23.05 2.67 -0.34
C PHE A 223 -23.54 3.76 -1.30
N ALA A 224 -23.61 5.01 -0.85
CA ALA A 224 -23.99 6.14 -1.69
C ALA A 224 -22.95 6.44 -2.80
N SER A 225 -21.70 6.00 -2.63
CA SER A 225 -20.63 6.13 -3.61
C SER A 225 -20.61 4.99 -4.64
N LEU A 226 -21.41 3.94 -4.49
CA LEU A 226 -21.46 2.83 -5.45
C LEU A 226 -21.71 3.30 -6.90
N PRO A 227 -22.61 4.26 -7.19
CA PRO A 227 -22.81 4.76 -8.55
C PRO A 227 -21.61 5.50 -9.15
N LEU A 228 -20.58 5.84 -8.36
CA LEU A 228 -19.32 6.42 -8.87
C LEU A 228 -18.37 5.36 -9.43
N VAL A 229 -18.68 4.08 -9.21
CA VAL A 229 -17.87 2.94 -9.62
C VAL A 229 -18.60 2.22 -10.76
N ASP A 230 -17.97 2.20 -11.93
CA ASP A 230 -18.54 1.67 -13.15
C ASP A 230 -17.40 1.11 -14.01
N ASP A 231 -17.58 -0.10 -14.52
CA ASP A 231 -16.62 -0.85 -15.32
C ASP A 231 -16.97 -0.87 -16.82
N SER A 232 -18.02 -0.18 -17.23
CA SER A 232 -18.40 -0.08 -18.64
C SER A 232 -17.39 0.74 -19.47
N ALA A 233 -17.32 0.46 -20.76
CA ALA A 233 -16.54 1.26 -21.70
C ALA A 233 -17.25 2.59 -22.00
N GLU A 234 -16.50 3.70 -21.96
CA GLU A 234 -16.96 5.02 -22.43
C GLU A 234 -16.42 5.32 -23.83
N ASP A 235 -15.15 4.98 -24.07
CA ASP A 235 -14.42 5.27 -25.31
C ASP A 235 -14.06 3.99 -26.09
N GLY A 236 -14.88 2.94 -25.94
CA GLY A 236 -14.62 1.63 -26.51
C GLY A 236 -13.68 0.77 -25.66
N THR A 237 -13.05 -0.20 -26.31
CA THR A 237 -12.19 -1.19 -25.67
C THR A 237 -10.83 -1.25 -26.35
N ALA A 238 -9.82 -1.76 -25.63
CA ALA A 238 -8.53 -2.13 -26.19
C ALA A 238 -8.16 -3.55 -25.76
N THR A 239 -7.58 -4.34 -26.65
CA THR A 239 -6.98 -5.64 -26.32
C THR A 239 -5.53 -5.43 -25.90
N VAL A 240 -5.23 -5.66 -24.63
CA VAL A 240 -3.89 -5.45 -24.06
C VAL A 240 -3.26 -6.79 -23.69
N ALA A 241 -1.97 -6.93 -23.97
CA ALA A 241 -1.16 -8.05 -23.50
C ALA A 241 -0.17 -7.62 -22.41
N ALA A 242 -0.13 -8.36 -21.29
CA ALA A 242 0.87 -8.21 -20.24
C ALA A 242 1.83 -9.40 -20.28
N ILE A 243 3.13 -9.15 -20.49
CA ILE A 243 4.14 -10.19 -20.59
C ILE A 243 4.83 -10.41 -19.25
N GLN A 244 4.93 -11.67 -18.83
CA GLN A 244 5.69 -12.08 -17.66
C GLN A 244 6.80 -13.05 -18.10
N GLY A 245 8.05 -12.57 -18.20
CA GLY A 245 9.18 -13.38 -18.66
C GLY A 245 9.74 -14.32 -17.60
N ASN A 246 9.61 -13.98 -16.32
CA ASN A 246 10.32 -14.59 -15.18
C ASN A 246 11.84 -14.35 -15.21
N VAL A 247 12.49 -14.60 -14.07
CA VAL A 247 13.95 -14.55 -13.91
C VAL A 247 14.61 -15.90 -14.21
N PRO A 248 15.87 -15.92 -14.67
CA PRO A 248 16.64 -17.16 -14.84
C PRO A 248 16.88 -17.87 -13.49
N ARG A 249 17.17 -19.18 -13.52
CA ARG A 249 17.60 -19.93 -12.33
C ARG A 249 18.98 -19.43 -11.86
N LEU A 250 19.22 -19.43 -10.53
CA LEU A 250 20.48 -19.06 -9.90
C LEU A 250 21.68 -19.80 -10.53
N GLY A 251 22.81 -19.11 -10.71
CA GLY A 251 24.09 -19.68 -11.20
C GLY A 251 24.72 -19.00 -12.41
N LEU A 252 24.08 -17.98 -12.99
CA LEU A 252 24.66 -17.16 -14.07
C LEU A 252 25.44 -15.97 -13.51
N ASP A 253 26.46 -15.48 -14.23
CA ASP A 253 27.12 -14.21 -13.91
C ASP A 253 26.19 -13.00 -14.13
N PHE A 254 26.59 -11.82 -13.63
CA PHE A 254 25.73 -10.63 -13.61
C PHE A 254 25.24 -10.20 -15.00
N ASN A 255 26.11 -10.20 -16.03
CA ASN A 255 25.71 -9.79 -17.38
C ASN A 255 24.87 -10.85 -18.08
N ALA A 256 25.17 -12.14 -17.87
CA ALA A 256 24.37 -13.25 -18.37
C ALA A 256 22.96 -13.26 -17.75
N GLN A 257 22.81 -12.87 -16.47
CA GLN A 257 21.51 -12.71 -15.83
C GLN A 257 20.70 -11.57 -16.45
N ARG A 258 21.30 -10.37 -16.58
CA ARG A 258 20.64 -9.19 -17.20
C ARG A 258 20.13 -9.51 -18.60
N ARG A 259 20.94 -10.23 -19.38
CA ARG A 259 20.56 -10.65 -20.73
C ARG A 259 19.45 -11.71 -20.73
N ALA A 260 19.52 -12.68 -19.83
CA ALA A 260 18.53 -13.75 -19.76
C ALA A 260 17.13 -13.24 -19.42
N VAL A 261 16.99 -12.21 -18.58
CA VAL A 261 15.69 -11.58 -18.30
C VAL A 261 15.09 -11.00 -19.59
N LEU A 262 15.87 -10.26 -20.38
CA LEU A 262 15.43 -9.75 -21.67
C LEU A 262 15.01 -10.87 -22.62
N ASP A 263 15.86 -11.90 -22.78
CA ASP A 263 15.56 -13.03 -23.65
C ASP A 263 14.28 -13.77 -23.24
N ASN A 264 13.98 -13.86 -21.95
CA ASN A 264 12.76 -14.50 -21.46
C ASN A 264 11.50 -13.72 -21.89
N HIS A 265 11.51 -12.39 -21.75
CA HIS A 265 10.38 -11.54 -22.16
C HIS A 265 10.19 -11.55 -23.67
N ALA A 266 11.30 -11.48 -24.43
CA ALA A 266 11.27 -11.59 -25.89
C ALA A 266 10.70 -12.93 -26.35
N LYS A 267 11.23 -14.06 -25.86
CA LYS A 267 10.73 -15.41 -26.18
C LYS A 267 9.26 -15.59 -25.82
N ARG A 268 8.81 -15.02 -24.69
CA ARG A 268 7.40 -15.09 -24.29
C ARG A 268 6.51 -14.28 -25.23
N THR A 269 6.97 -13.12 -25.69
CA THR A 269 6.29 -12.29 -26.68
C THR A 269 6.22 -12.96 -28.05
N GLU A 270 7.29 -13.60 -28.51
CA GLU A 270 7.30 -14.39 -29.74
C GLU A 270 6.37 -15.61 -29.65
N GLN A 271 6.29 -16.25 -28.48
CA GLN A 271 5.33 -17.33 -28.25
C GLN A 271 3.89 -16.80 -28.32
N LEU A 272 3.61 -15.65 -27.73
CA LEU A 272 2.32 -14.98 -27.85
C LEU A 272 2.00 -14.70 -29.33
N ALA A 273 2.95 -14.19 -30.11
CA ALA A 273 2.77 -13.95 -31.54
C ALA A 273 2.40 -15.23 -32.33
N ARG A 274 3.02 -16.37 -31.99
CA ARG A 274 2.64 -17.68 -32.56
C ARG A 274 1.22 -18.09 -32.17
N ASP A 275 0.83 -17.86 -30.92
CA ASP A 275 -0.51 -18.20 -30.43
C ASP A 275 -1.60 -17.31 -31.07
N VAL A 276 -1.31 -16.02 -31.31
CA VAL A 276 -2.16 -15.10 -32.09
C VAL A 276 -2.31 -15.59 -33.53
N LYS A 277 -1.19 -15.91 -34.21
CA LYS A 277 -1.22 -16.42 -35.59
C LYS A 277 -1.98 -17.75 -35.71
N ALA A 278 -1.95 -18.57 -34.67
CA ALA A 278 -2.71 -19.82 -34.59
C ALA A 278 -4.18 -19.62 -34.19
N GLY A 279 -4.64 -18.38 -33.95
CA GLY A 279 -6.02 -18.06 -33.58
C GLY A 279 -6.39 -18.49 -32.15
N LYS A 280 -5.42 -18.76 -31.28
CA LYS A 280 -5.68 -19.19 -29.89
C LYS A 280 -6.01 -18.03 -28.96
N VAL A 281 -5.50 -16.85 -29.28
CA VAL A 281 -5.69 -15.59 -28.54
C VAL A 281 -5.89 -14.46 -29.54
N PRO A 282 -6.66 -13.41 -29.19
CA PRO A 282 -6.83 -12.26 -30.08
C PRO A 282 -5.51 -11.50 -30.26
N GLN A 283 -5.38 -10.82 -31.40
CA GLN A 283 -4.28 -9.89 -31.65
C GLN A 283 -4.38 -8.74 -30.63
N PRO A 284 -3.32 -8.48 -29.82
CA PRO A 284 -3.31 -7.31 -28.96
C PRO A 284 -3.12 -6.03 -29.78
N ASP A 285 -3.80 -4.96 -29.36
CA ASP A 285 -3.57 -3.61 -29.87
C ASP A 285 -2.22 -3.08 -29.40
N PHE A 286 -1.80 -3.44 -28.19
CA PHE A 286 -0.47 -3.16 -27.65
C PHE A 286 -0.04 -4.16 -26.57
N VAL A 287 1.26 -4.20 -26.32
CA VAL A 287 1.90 -5.12 -25.38
C VAL A 287 2.64 -4.33 -24.30
N LEU A 288 2.58 -4.79 -23.06
CA LEU A 288 3.28 -4.18 -21.92
C LEU A 288 4.27 -5.18 -21.33
N TRP A 289 5.55 -4.83 -21.33
CA TRP A 289 6.57 -5.54 -20.58
C TRP A 289 6.76 -4.92 -19.19
N PRO A 290 7.25 -5.69 -18.21
CA PRO A 290 7.51 -5.20 -16.86
C PRO A 290 8.65 -4.17 -16.79
N GLU A 291 8.76 -3.52 -15.64
CA GLU A 291 9.94 -2.73 -15.26
C GLU A 291 11.20 -3.62 -15.33
N ASN A 292 12.30 -3.05 -15.82
CA ASN A 292 13.58 -3.74 -15.99
C ASN A 292 13.47 -5.09 -16.75
N SER A 293 12.49 -5.22 -17.64
CA SER A 293 12.44 -6.33 -18.59
C SER A 293 13.69 -6.43 -19.48
N SER A 294 14.39 -5.31 -19.69
CA SER A 294 15.75 -5.25 -20.20
C SER A 294 16.65 -4.50 -19.23
N ASP A 295 17.50 -5.21 -18.51
CA ASP A 295 18.56 -4.55 -17.77
C ASP A 295 19.67 -3.99 -18.69
N LEU A 296 19.70 -4.35 -19.98
CA LEU A 296 20.63 -3.77 -20.94
C LEU A 296 20.04 -2.53 -21.60
N ASP A 297 20.85 -1.47 -21.75
CA ASP A 297 20.46 -0.25 -22.46
C ASP A 297 20.37 -0.53 -23.97
N PRO A 298 19.16 -0.53 -24.58
CA PRO A 298 18.99 -0.87 -25.99
C PRO A 298 19.47 0.24 -26.95
N TYR A 299 19.77 1.44 -26.46
CA TYR A 299 20.38 2.50 -27.27
C TYR A 299 21.88 2.32 -27.41
N ARG A 300 22.52 1.65 -26.45
CA ARG A 300 23.97 1.41 -26.42
C ARG A 300 24.36 -0.03 -26.73
N ASN A 301 23.43 -0.97 -26.62
CA ASN A 301 23.66 -2.39 -26.87
C ASN A 301 22.87 -2.87 -28.10
N PRO A 302 23.52 -3.05 -29.27
CA PRO A 302 22.86 -3.51 -30.49
C PRO A 302 22.17 -4.88 -30.35
N ASP A 303 22.73 -5.80 -29.57
CA ASP A 303 22.16 -7.14 -29.38
C ASP A 303 20.87 -7.10 -28.57
N ALA A 304 20.77 -6.20 -27.59
CA ALA A 304 19.53 -5.93 -26.85
C ALA A 304 18.48 -5.33 -27.78
N ARG A 305 18.88 -4.35 -28.61
CA ARG A 305 18.00 -3.73 -29.60
C ARG A 305 17.43 -4.75 -30.59
N ILE A 306 18.27 -5.60 -31.18
CA ILE A 306 17.85 -6.61 -32.16
C ILE A 306 16.79 -7.54 -31.57
N VAL A 307 16.99 -8.02 -30.34
CA VAL A 307 16.03 -8.94 -29.71
C VAL A 307 14.71 -8.27 -29.35
N ILE A 308 14.73 -6.99 -28.98
CA ILE A 308 13.50 -6.23 -28.81
C ILE A 308 12.82 -6.03 -30.18
N ASP A 309 13.56 -5.58 -31.19
CA ASP A 309 13.05 -5.36 -32.54
C ASP A 309 12.37 -6.63 -33.10
N ASP A 310 13.01 -7.79 -32.97
CA ASP A 310 12.50 -9.06 -33.47
C ASP A 310 11.23 -9.49 -32.72
N ALA A 311 11.19 -9.35 -31.40
CA ALA A 311 10.01 -9.68 -30.60
C ALA A 311 8.81 -8.78 -30.94
N VAL A 312 9.05 -7.46 -31.08
CA VAL A 312 8.00 -6.48 -31.40
C VAL A 312 7.49 -6.66 -32.84
N LYS A 313 8.40 -6.92 -33.80
CA LYS A 313 8.02 -7.27 -35.18
C LYS A 313 7.25 -8.58 -35.28
N ALA A 314 7.57 -9.55 -34.43
CA ALA A 314 6.85 -10.83 -34.41
C ALA A 314 5.38 -10.65 -33.98
N ILE A 315 5.13 -9.89 -32.90
CA ILE A 315 3.77 -9.64 -32.39
C ILE A 315 3.01 -8.57 -33.19
N LYS A 316 3.72 -7.70 -33.93
CA LYS A 316 3.13 -6.65 -34.79
C LYS A 316 2.23 -5.66 -34.04
N ALA A 317 2.60 -5.34 -32.80
CA ALA A 317 1.89 -4.40 -31.95
C ALA A 317 2.87 -3.49 -31.23
N PRO A 318 2.57 -2.19 -31.05
CA PRO A 318 3.35 -1.31 -30.19
C PRO A 318 3.59 -1.94 -28.82
N THR A 319 4.83 -1.91 -28.35
CA THR A 319 5.21 -2.57 -27.10
C THR A 319 5.91 -1.58 -26.17
N VAL A 320 5.50 -1.55 -24.90
CA VAL A 320 6.21 -0.80 -23.86
C VAL A 320 7.28 -1.71 -23.24
N ILE A 321 8.53 -1.26 -23.29
CA ILE A 321 9.71 -1.99 -22.80
C ILE A 321 10.27 -1.27 -21.57
N GLY A 322 10.34 -1.95 -20.42
CA GLY A 322 11.04 -1.42 -19.26
C GLY A 322 12.53 -1.70 -19.34
N ALA A 323 13.36 -0.65 -19.33
CA ALA A 323 14.80 -0.74 -19.49
C ALA A 323 15.60 0.14 -18.52
N VAL A 324 16.83 -0.29 -18.20
CA VAL A 324 17.83 0.55 -17.55
C VAL A 324 18.60 1.31 -18.63
N VAL A 325 18.40 2.62 -18.70
CA VAL A 325 19.08 3.50 -19.65
C VAL A 325 20.23 4.23 -18.96
N GLU A 326 21.36 4.32 -19.65
CA GLU A 326 22.56 4.97 -19.16
C GLU A 326 22.83 6.26 -19.95
N PRO A 327 22.54 7.44 -19.37
CA PRO A 327 22.91 8.71 -19.99
C PRO A 327 24.42 8.89 -20.10
N ASP A 328 24.89 9.74 -21.02
CA ASP A 328 26.30 10.12 -21.15
C ASP A 328 26.85 10.78 -19.88
N THR A 329 26.01 11.54 -19.19
CA THR A 329 26.34 12.18 -17.91
C THR A 329 25.19 12.06 -16.92
N GLY A 330 25.52 11.84 -15.65
CA GLY A 330 24.53 11.77 -14.55
C GLY A 330 24.12 10.35 -14.14
N PRO A 331 23.03 10.24 -13.35
CA PRO A 331 22.57 8.96 -12.79
C PRO A 331 21.90 8.07 -13.84
N LEU A 332 21.78 6.78 -13.53
CA LEU A 332 21.02 5.83 -14.35
C LEU A 332 19.54 6.21 -14.40
N ARG A 333 18.83 5.75 -15.44
CA ARG A 333 17.38 5.96 -15.61
C ARG A 333 16.67 4.62 -15.66
N ASN A 334 15.57 4.53 -14.91
CA ASN A 334 14.60 3.46 -15.01
C ASN A 334 13.53 3.96 -15.97
N THR A 335 13.58 3.47 -17.21
CA THR A 335 12.90 4.07 -18.36
C THR A 335 11.95 3.07 -18.97
N LEU A 336 10.70 3.47 -19.19
CA LEU A 336 9.79 2.79 -20.09
C LEU A 336 9.95 3.37 -21.49
N ILE A 337 10.09 2.51 -22.49
CA ILE A 337 10.30 2.88 -23.90
C ILE A 337 9.12 2.37 -24.70
N GLN A 338 8.44 3.26 -25.42
CA GLN A 338 7.48 2.85 -26.44
C GLN A 338 8.24 2.39 -27.68
N TRP A 339 8.00 1.14 -28.08
CA TRP A 339 8.61 0.52 -29.24
C TRP A 339 7.57 0.25 -30.32
N ASP A 340 7.71 0.93 -31.44
CA ASP A 340 6.90 0.76 -32.64
C ASP A 340 7.47 -0.41 -33.48
N PRO A 341 6.62 -1.29 -34.04
CA PRO A 341 7.07 -2.47 -34.78
C PRO A 341 7.88 -2.15 -36.05
N ASP A 342 7.66 -0.98 -36.67
CA ASP A 342 8.33 -0.59 -37.90
C ASP A 342 9.45 0.44 -37.65
N LYS A 343 9.27 1.34 -36.68
CA LYS A 343 10.16 2.47 -36.43
C LYS A 343 11.15 2.23 -35.28
N GLY A 344 10.91 1.21 -34.45
CA GLY A 344 11.70 0.97 -33.24
C GLY A 344 11.30 1.91 -32.08
N PRO A 345 12.23 2.36 -31.23
CA PRO A 345 11.89 3.22 -30.09
C PRO A 345 11.40 4.60 -30.55
N VAL A 346 10.22 5.01 -30.09
CA VAL A 346 9.56 6.27 -30.52
C VAL A 346 9.26 7.25 -29.38
N ALA A 347 9.15 6.77 -28.13
CA ALA A 347 8.92 7.61 -26.96
C ALA A 347 9.52 6.98 -25.69
N THR A 348 9.78 7.81 -24.68
CA THR A 348 10.31 7.36 -23.39
C THR A 348 9.65 8.05 -22.21
N TYR A 349 9.59 7.34 -21.08
CA TYR A 349 9.19 7.84 -19.78
C TYR A 349 10.18 7.37 -18.72
N ASP A 350 10.78 8.32 -17.99
CA ASP A 350 11.65 8.01 -16.86
C ASP A 350 10.85 8.04 -15.57
N LYS A 351 10.97 6.99 -14.75
CA LYS A 351 10.38 6.87 -13.40
C LYS A 351 10.66 8.12 -12.56
N ARG A 352 9.62 8.73 -11.99
CA ARG A 352 9.69 9.98 -11.21
C ARG A 352 9.96 9.71 -9.73
N HIS A 353 9.28 8.74 -9.12
CA HIS A 353 9.51 8.37 -7.72
C HIS A 353 10.51 7.21 -7.61
N ILE A 354 11.76 7.56 -7.32
CA ILE A 354 12.85 6.60 -7.15
C ILE A 354 12.80 6.03 -5.74
N GLN A 355 12.90 4.70 -5.61
CA GLN A 355 12.83 4.02 -4.33
C GLN A 355 14.10 4.28 -3.50
N PRO A 356 13.97 4.88 -2.28
CA PRO A 356 15.11 5.05 -1.38
C PRO A 356 15.67 3.70 -0.90
N PHE A 357 16.99 3.64 -0.74
CA PHE A 357 17.77 2.47 -0.28
C PHE A 357 17.76 1.26 -1.22
N GLY A 358 16.94 1.26 -2.28
CA GLY A 358 16.92 0.25 -3.34
C GLY A 358 17.51 0.76 -4.65
N GLU A 359 17.01 1.88 -5.16
CA GLU A 359 17.42 2.45 -6.46
C GLU A 359 18.39 3.64 -6.29
N TYR A 360 18.38 4.30 -5.14
CA TYR A 360 19.41 5.25 -4.75
C TYR A 360 19.72 5.14 -3.26
N MET A 361 20.89 5.60 -2.84
CA MET A 361 21.34 5.48 -1.44
C MET A 361 21.39 6.83 -0.72
N PRO A 362 20.30 7.27 -0.04
CA PRO A 362 20.34 8.46 0.81
C PRO A 362 21.38 8.31 1.91
N MET A 363 22.13 9.38 2.20
CA MET A 363 23.10 9.43 3.31
C MET A 363 24.08 8.24 3.32
N ARG A 364 24.55 7.79 2.13
CA ARG A 364 25.38 6.58 1.96
C ARG A 364 26.47 6.42 3.02
N SER A 365 27.21 7.48 3.36
CA SER A 365 28.28 7.44 4.38
C SER A 365 27.79 7.08 5.78
N PHE A 366 26.61 7.54 6.18
CA PHE A 366 26.00 7.22 7.47
C PHE A 366 25.47 5.78 7.50
N VAL A 367 24.77 5.37 6.44
CA VAL A 367 24.19 4.02 6.35
C VAL A 367 25.28 2.94 6.31
N ARG A 368 26.42 3.24 5.67
CA ARG A 368 27.60 2.36 5.62
C ARG A 368 28.11 1.94 7.00
N ILE A 369 27.88 2.76 8.04
CA ILE A 369 28.26 2.43 9.43
C ILE A 369 27.50 1.18 9.93
N PHE A 370 26.29 0.95 9.43
CA PHE A 370 25.38 -0.10 9.90
C PHE A 370 25.28 -1.29 8.95
N SER A 371 25.50 -1.10 7.64
CA SER A 371 25.55 -2.19 6.66
C SER A 371 26.47 -1.86 5.48
N SER A 372 27.28 -2.83 5.07
CA SER A 372 28.07 -2.76 3.83
C SER A 372 27.23 -2.93 2.56
N ASP A 373 25.98 -3.38 2.66
CA ASP A 373 25.09 -3.59 1.51
C ASP A 373 24.78 -2.30 0.74
N VAL A 374 25.07 -1.14 1.33
CA VAL A 374 24.99 0.16 0.64
C VAL A 374 25.78 0.20 -0.67
N ASP A 375 26.82 -0.63 -0.79
CA ASP A 375 27.68 -0.72 -1.97
C ASP A 375 27.14 -1.65 -3.05
N ARG A 376 26.02 -2.35 -2.81
CA ARG A 376 25.27 -3.07 -3.84
C ARG A 376 24.62 -2.09 -4.83
N VAL A 377 24.25 -0.88 -4.37
CA VAL A 377 23.84 0.23 -5.23
C VAL A 377 25.08 0.96 -5.74
N GLN A 378 25.69 0.41 -6.80
CA GLN A 378 26.93 0.94 -7.37
C GLN A 378 26.73 2.28 -8.09
N ARG A 379 25.56 2.46 -8.73
CA ARG A 379 25.15 3.70 -9.37
C ARG A 379 23.72 4.01 -9.01
N ASP A 380 23.48 5.24 -8.60
CA ASP A 380 22.15 5.71 -8.23
C ASP A 380 21.30 5.97 -9.48
N PHE A 381 20.00 5.68 -9.37
CA PHE A 381 19.00 6.13 -10.31
C PHE A 381 18.54 7.56 -10.02
N GLY A 382 18.25 8.31 -11.08
CA GLY A 382 17.76 9.69 -10.99
C GLY A 382 16.29 9.81 -11.38
N PRO A 383 15.53 10.73 -10.76
CA PRO A 383 14.12 10.91 -11.03
C PRO A 383 13.86 11.55 -12.40
N GLY A 384 12.88 11.02 -13.12
CA GLY A 384 12.26 11.66 -14.28
C GLY A 384 11.47 12.92 -13.91
N LYS A 385 11.09 13.70 -14.92
CA LYS A 385 10.39 15.00 -14.73
C LYS A 385 9.07 15.12 -15.49
N LYS A 386 8.79 14.19 -16.42
CA LYS A 386 7.62 14.24 -17.30
C LYS A 386 6.55 13.29 -16.79
N VAL A 387 5.28 13.62 -17.00
CA VAL A 387 4.17 12.69 -16.78
C VAL A 387 4.23 11.58 -17.84
N GLY A 388 4.05 10.32 -17.43
CA GLY A 388 4.11 9.17 -18.32
C GLY A 388 2.74 8.90 -18.92
N VAL A 389 2.50 9.35 -20.16
CA VAL A 389 1.35 8.93 -20.97
C VAL A 389 1.86 8.62 -22.38
N PHE A 390 1.63 7.40 -22.84
CA PHE A 390 1.92 6.99 -24.22
C PHE A 390 0.66 6.82 -25.03
N ASP A 391 0.72 7.15 -26.32
CA ASP A 391 -0.30 6.78 -27.30
C ASP A 391 0.07 5.42 -27.88
N LEU A 392 -0.63 4.38 -27.44
CA LEU A 392 -0.45 3.00 -27.88
C LEU A 392 -1.60 2.63 -28.81
N ALA A 393 -1.38 2.83 -30.12
CA ALA A 393 -2.37 2.55 -31.17
C ALA A 393 -3.72 3.27 -30.96
N GLY A 394 -3.69 4.55 -30.56
CA GLY A 394 -4.88 5.35 -30.29
C GLY A 394 -5.38 5.25 -28.85
N THR A 395 -4.79 4.39 -28.01
CA THR A 395 -5.11 4.27 -26.58
C THR A 395 -4.11 5.04 -25.74
N TYR A 396 -4.56 6.09 -25.06
CA TYR A 396 -3.71 6.85 -24.13
C TYR A 396 -3.49 6.04 -22.84
N THR A 397 -2.28 5.54 -22.63
CA THR A 397 -1.92 4.70 -21.50
C THR A 397 -1.02 5.45 -20.52
N GLY A 398 -1.51 5.66 -19.30
CA GLY A 398 -0.77 6.23 -18.19
C GLY A 398 0.23 5.23 -17.62
N LEU A 399 1.48 5.65 -17.45
CA LEU A 399 2.58 4.82 -16.99
C LEU A 399 2.97 5.18 -15.57
N VAL A 400 2.91 4.19 -14.68
CA VAL A 400 3.21 4.35 -13.24
C VAL A 400 4.11 3.21 -12.81
N THR A 401 5.43 3.42 -12.82
CA THR A 401 6.40 2.33 -12.66
C THR A 401 6.51 1.90 -11.19
N CYS A 402 6.11 0.66 -10.91
CA CYS A 402 6.37 -0.07 -9.67
C CYS A 402 5.99 0.68 -8.38
N TYR A 403 6.98 1.32 -7.74
CA TYR A 403 6.83 2.07 -6.49
C TYR A 403 5.85 3.24 -6.61
N GLU A 404 5.72 3.81 -7.82
CA GLU A 404 4.88 4.97 -8.10
C GLU A 404 3.38 4.72 -7.88
N ALA A 405 2.93 3.46 -7.96
CA ALA A 405 1.52 3.12 -7.74
C ALA A 405 1.04 3.45 -6.30
N ALA A 406 1.98 3.56 -5.36
CA ALA A 406 1.67 3.91 -3.98
C ALA A 406 1.51 5.44 -3.77
N PHE A 407 1.84 6.26 -4.77
CA PHE A 407 1.82 7.73 -4.69
C PHE A 407 0.59 8.32 -5.39
N ASP A 408 -0.16 9.16 -4.66
CA ASP A 408 -1.45 9.68 -5.15
C ASP A 408 -1.27 10.65 -6.33
N ASP A 409 -0.19 11.44 -6.33
CA ASP A 409 0.16 12.37 -7.41
C ASP A 409 0.61 11.64 -8.67
N ALA A 410 1.46 10.62 -8.54
CA ALA A 410 2.02 9.91 -9.69
C ALA A 410 0.94 9.31 -10.60
N VAL A 411 -0.08 8.69 -9.99
CA VAL A 411 -1.20 8.08 -10.72
C VAL A 411 -2.14 9.15 -11.25
N ARG A 412 -2.57 10.08 -10.40
CA ARG A 412 -3.52 11.14 -10.77
C ARG A 412 -3.02 11.97 -11.95
N ASP A 413 -1.74 12.35 -11.94
CA ASP A 413 -1.14 13.14 -13.01
C ASP A 413 -1.34 12.46 -14.37
N THR A 414 -1.18 11.14 -14.48
CA THR A 414 -1.38 10.45 -15.78
C THR A 414 -2.81 10.55 -16.29
N VAL A 415 -3.79 10.46 -15.39
CA VAL A 415 -5.22 10.49 -15.71
C VAL A 415 -5.67 11.91 -16.07
N GLU A 416 -5.16 12.93 -15.36
CA GLU A 416 -5.34 14.33 -15.72
C GLU A 416 -4.71 14.69 -17.08
N HIS A 417 -3.69 13.94 -17.51
CA HIS A 417 -3.06 14.05 -18.82
C HIS A 417 -3.70 13.13 -19.89
N GLY A 418 -4.92 12.66 -19.65
CA GLY A 418 -5.75 11.98 -20.65
C GLY A 418 -5.56 10.47 -20.73
N ALA A 419 -4.87 9.83 -19.77
CA ALA A 419 -4.80 8.38 -19.73
C ALA A 419 -6.20 7.77 -19.62
N GLN A 420 -6.51 6.82 -20.51
CA GLN A 420 -7.73 6.01 -20.55
C GLN A 420 -7.53 4.62 -19.92
N LEU A 421 -6.27 4.24 -19.71
CA LEU A 421 -5.81 3.02 -19.05
C LEU A 421 -4.56 3.34 -18.23
N ILE A 422 -4.32 2.62 -17.14
CA ILE A 422 -3.09 2.72 -16.35
C ILE A 422 -2.29 1.42 -16.46
N ALA A 423 -1.02 1.53 -16.78
CA ALA A 423 -0.06 0.44 -16.69
C ALA A 423 0.83 0.64 -15.46
N VAL A 424 1.04 -0.45 -14.71
CA VAL A 424 1.96 -0.49 -13.56
C VAL A 424 3.06 -1.53 -13.81
N PRO A 425 4.03 -1.27 -14.69
CA PRO A 425 5.16 -2.17 -14.88
C PRO A 425 6.00 -2.26 -13.62
N SER A 426 6.27 -3.49 -13.18
CA SER A 426 6.97 -3.75 -11.92
C SER A 426 8.00 -4.86 -12.01
N ASN A 427 9.12 -4.70 -11.32
CA ASN A 427 10.06 -5.78 -11.05
C ASN A 427 9.94 -6.22 -9.60
N ASN A 428 9.57 -7.49 -9.37
CA ASN A 428 9.40 -8.03 -8.03
C ASN A 428 10.46 -9.08 -7.68
N ALA A 429 11.48 -9.27 -8.52
CA ALA A 429 12.49 -10.31 -8.34
C ALA A 429 13.24 -10.18 -7.00
N THR A 430 13.61 -8.95 -6.65
CA THR A 430 14.34 -8.59 -5.41
C THR A 430 13.52 -8.82 -4.13
N PHE A 431 12.23 -9.12 -4.23
CA PHE A 431 11.37 -9.32 -3.07
C PHE A 431 10.90 -10.78 -2.93
N GLY A 432 11.46 -11.70 -3.72
CA GLY A 432 11.25 -13.13 -3.57
C GLY A 432 9.78 -13.55 -3.62
N ARG A 433 9.47 -14.68 -2.98
CA ARG A 433 8.11 -15.21 -2.83
C ARG A 433 7.41 -14.60 -1.60
N SER A 434 7.37 -13.26 -1.54
CA SER A 434 6.82 -12.52 -0.39
C SER A 434 5.45 -11.91 -0.66
N GLU A 435 4.88 -11.29 0.36
CA GLU A 435 3.56 -10.62 0.30
C GLU A 435 3.58 -9.31 -0.49
N MET A 436 4.75 -8.77 -0.82
CA MET A 436 4.90 -7.46 -1.48
C MET A 436 4.06 -7.35 -2.76
N THR A 437 4.08 -8.36 -3.63
CA THR A 437 3.33 -8.31 -4.90
C THR A 437 1.82 -8.21 -4.67
N TYR A 438 1.30 -8.84 -3.61
CA TYR A 438 -0.13 -8.75 -3.28
C TYR A 438 -0.49 -7.41 -2.64
N GLN A 439 0.44 -6.82 -1.88
CA GLN A 439 0.28 -5.47 -1.34
C GLN A 439 0.25 -4.43 -2.48
N GLN A 440 1.17 -4.51 -3.45
CA GLN A 440 1.18 -3.65 -4.64
C GLN A 440 -0.05 -3.88 -5.53
N LEU A 441 -0.48 -5.13 -5.70
CA LEU A 441 -1.68 -5.45 -6.47
C LEU A 441 -2.93 -4.80 -5.84
N ALA A 442 -3.04 -4.81 -4.51
CA ALA A 442 -4.14 -4.12 -3.82
C ALA A 442 -4.09 -2.60 -3.97
N MET A 443 -2.89 -1.99 -3.97
CA MET A 443 -2.74 -0.57 -4.32
C MET A 443 -3.31 -0.31 -5.72
N SER A 444 -2.94 -1.15 -6.70
CA SER A 444 -3.39 -1.04 -8.08
C SER A 444 -4.92 -1.17 -8.21
N ARG A 445 -5.55 -2.04 -7.42
CA ARG A 445 -7.03 -2.15 -7.34
C ARG A 445 -7.67 -0.88 -6.79
N VAL A 446 -7.10 -0.29 -5.74
CA VAL A 446 -7.58 0.98 -5.20
C VAL A 446 -7.42 2.10 -6.23
N ARG A 447 -6.30 2.15 -6.97
CA ARG A 447 -6.09 3.13 -8.05
C ARG A 447 -7.09 2.98 -9.19
N ALA A 448 -7.46 1.75 -9.54
CA ALA A 448 -8.47 1.49 -10.56
C ALA A 448 -9.79 2.19 -10.23
N VAL A 449 -10.27 2.01 -9.00
CA VAL A 449 -11.51 2.64 -8.50
C VAL A 449 -11.36 4.14 -8.31
N GLU A 450 -10.26 4.58 -7.72
CA GLU A 450 -9.98 5.99 -7.46
C GLU A 450 -10.02 6.84 -8.74
N HIS A 451 -9.53 6.29 -9.85
CA HIS A 451 -9.42 7.00 -11.11
C HIS A 451 -10.41 6.54 -12.20
N SER A 452 -11.24 5.53 -11.93
CA SER A 452 -12.14 4.92 -12.92
C SER A 452 -11.39 4.50 -14.18
N ARG A 453 -10.32 3.71 -14.01
CA ARG A 453 -9.46 3.22 -15.10
C ARG A 453 -9.20 1.74 -14.96
N SER A 454 -9.17 1.03 -16.09
CA SER A 454 -8.56 -0.30 -16.15
C SER A 454 -7.08 -0.17 -15.77
N VAL A 455 -6.58 -1.11 -14.98
CA VAL A 455 -5.17 -1.16 -14.57
C VAL A 455 -4.56 -2.48 -14.99
N VAL A 456 -3.46 -2.43 -15.75
CA VAL A 456 -2.69 -3.60 -16.16
C VAL A 456 -1.36 -3.59 -15.44
N VAL A 457 -1.04 -4.67 -14.74
CA VAL A 457 0.15 -4.80 -13.92
C VAL A 457 1.05 -5.88 -14.53
N PRO A 458 1.96 -5.55 -15.47
CA PRO A 458 2.95 -6.50 -15.96
C PRO A 458 4.12 -6.59 -14.97
N VAL A 459 4.39 -7.79 -14.47
CA VAL A 459 5.41 -8.04 -13.46
C VAL A 459 6.40 -9.10 -13.91
N THR A 460 7.70 -8.91 -13.67
CA THR A 460 8.75 -9.88 -14.08
C THR A 460 8.58 -11.25 -13.44
N SER A 461 8.45 -11.32 -12.10
CA SER A 461 8.42 -12.59 -11.34
C SER A 461 7.35 -12.64 -10.24
N GLY A 462 6.61 -11.55 -10.04
CA GLY A 462 5.49 -11.47 -9.10
C GLY A 462 4.18 -11.96 -9.73
N VAL A 463 3.06 -11.38 -9.30
CA VAL A 463 1.74 -11.65 -9.88
C VAL A 463 1.41 -10.53 -10.87
N SER A 464 1.46 -10.84 -12.16
CA SER A 464 0.88 -9.96 -13.18
C SER A 464 -0.63 -10.05 -13.14
N ALA A 465 -1.33 -8.96 -13.45
CA ALA A 465 -2.79 -8.90 -13.38
C ALA A 465 -3.42 -7.91 -14.35
N VAL A 466 -4.68 -8.15 -14.69
CA VAL A 466 -5.58 -7.19 -15.34
C VAL A 466 -6.72 -6.86 -14.39
N ILE A 467 -6.94 -5.58 -14.15
CA ILE A 467 -7.88 -5.04 -13.17
C ILE A 467 -8.86 -4.12 -13.90
N ARG A 468 -10.16 -4.32 -13.66
CA ARG A 468 -11.25 -3.49 -14.17
C ARG A 468 -11.36 -2.17 -13.40
N PRO A 469 -12.02 -1.14 -13.95
CA PRO A 469 -12.21 0.15 -13.27
C PRO A 469 -12.91 0.06 -11.90
N ASP A 470 -13.67 -1.01 -11.63
CA ASP A 470 -14.30 -1.29 -10.34
C ASP A 470 -13.37 -1.93 -9.31
N GLY A 471 -12.10 -2.17 -9.66
CA GLY A 471 -11.11 -2.82 -8.81
C GLY A 471 -11.13 -4.35 -8.86
N THR A 472 -11.97 -4.96 -9.71
CA THR A 472 -12.04 -6.41 -9.90
C THR A 472 -10.83 -6.92 -10.69
N VAL A 473 -10.15 -7.94 -10.16
CA VAL A 473 -9.05 -8.63 -10.85
C VAL A 473 -9.64 -9.72 -11.74
N VAL A 474 -9.59 -9.55 -13.06
CA VAL A 474 -10.19 -10.50 -14.03
C VAL A 474 -9.23 -11.58 -14.50
N GLN A 475 -7.94 -11.27 -14.55
CA GLN A 475 -6.87 -12.21 -14.89
C GLN A 475 -5.67 -12.00 -13.98
N LYS A 476 -4.98 -13.08 -13.62
CA LYS A 476 -3.72 -13.02 -12.89
C LYS A 476 -2.83 -14.23 -13.15
N THR A 477 -1.52 -14.03 -13.12
CA THR A 477 -0.52 -15.08 -13.27
C THR A 477 -0.15 -15.71 -11.92
N LYS A 478 0.71 -16.74 -11.95
CA LYS A 478 1.41 -17.24 -10.76
C LYS A 478 2.79 -16.57 -10.64
N MET A 479 3.26 -16.39 -9.40
CA MET A 479 4.63 -15.92 -9.15
C MET A 479 5.68 -16.90 -9.72
N PHE A 480 6.79 -16.34 -10.21
CA PHE A 480 7.95 -17.06 -10.73
C PHE A 480 7.61 -18.09 -11.82
N THR A 481 6.69 -17.74 -12.72
CA THR A 481 6.34 -18.54 -13.89
C THR A 481 6.33 -17.66 -15.14
N PRO A 482 6.90 -18.08 -16.28
CA PRO A 482 6.70 -17.36 -17.53
C PRO A 482 5.23 -17.46 -17.96
N ASP A 483 4.61 -16.33 -18.30
CA ASP A 483 3.19 -16.28 -18.68
C ASP A 483 2.88 -15.05 -19.55
N ALA A 484 1.70 -15.00 -20.15
CA ALA A 484 1.19 -13.81 -20.84
C ALA A 484 -0.31 -13.71 -20.61
N LEU A 485 -0.77 -12.56 -20.12
CA LEU A 485 -2.19 -12.23 -20.02
C LEU A 485 -2.59 -11.48 -21.28
N VAL A 486 -3.74 -11.81 -21.86
CA VAL A 486 -4.35 -11.06 -22.96
C VAL A 486 -5.81 -10.84 -22.61
N ASP A 487 -6.23 -9.59 -22.57
CA ASP A 487 -7.58 -9.24 -22.14
C ASP A 487 -8.08 -8.00 -22.88
N GLU A 488 -9.37 -7.97 -23.19
CA GLU A 488 -10.04 -6.78 -23.67
C GLU A 488 -10.50 -5.94 -22.47
N VAL A 489 -10.02 -4.69 -22.41
CA VAL A 489 -10.27 -3.79 -21.29
C VAL A 489 -11.09 -2.57 -21.72
N PRO A 490 -12.04 -2.12 -20.88
CA PRO A 490 -12.81 -0.91 -21.15
C PRO A 490 -11.91 0.32 -21.03
N LEU A 491 -12.06 1.24 -21.99
CA LEU A 491 -11.43 2.56 -21.98
C LEU A 491 -12.42 3.59 -21.46
N ARG A 492 -11.94 4.43 -20.54
CA ARG A 492 -12.75 5.48 -19.89
C ARG A 492 -11.98 6.78 -19.85
N SER A 493 -12.67 7.90 -20.07
CA SER A 493 -12.09 9.25 -19.99
C SER A 493 -12.68 10.08 -18.86
N SER A 494 -13.83 9.69 -18.30
CA SER A 494 -14.44 10.41 -17.20
C SER A 494 -13.53 10.49 -15.98
N LEU A 495 -13.58 11.63 -15.29
CA LEU A 495 -12.83 11.86 -14.06
C LEU A 495 -13.75 11.70 -12.87
N THR A 496 -13.37 10.82 -11.95
CA THR A 496 -14.01 10.66 -10.64
C THR A 496 -13.96 11.95 -9.83
N PRO A 497 -14.88 12.16 -8.85
CA PRO A 497 -14.77 13.28 -7.91
C PRO A 497 -13.41 13.36 -7.22
N ALA A 498 -12.83 12.22 -6.83
CA ALA A 498 -11.49 12.14 -6.24
C ALA A 498 -10.42 12.71 -7.18
N THR A 499 -10.43 12.31 -8.44
CA THR A 499 -9.48 12.80 -9.44
C THR A 499 -9.63 14.30 -9.65
N ARG A 500 -10.86 14.81 -9.76
CA ARG A 500 -11.13 16.25 -9.95
C ARG A 500 -10.73 17.11 -8.75
N MET A 501 -10.93 16.61 -7.53
CA MET A 501 -10.59 17.33 -6.30
C MET A 501 -9.09 17.28 -5.98
N GLY A 502 -8.37 16.29 -6.53
CA GLY A 502 -6.93 16.10 -6.32
C GLY A 502 -6.57 16.05 -4.83
N PRO A 503 -5.64 16.91 -4.35
CA PRO A 503 -5.17 16.87 -2.95
C PRO A 503 -6.17 17.49 -1.95
N LEU A 504 -7.29 18.07 -2.39
CA LEU A 504 -8.21 18.80 -1.53
C LEU A 504 -8.76 17.96 -0.35
N PRO A 505 -9.22 16.71 -0.54
CA PRO A 505 -9.75 15.91 0.58
C PRO A 505 -8.70 15.68 1.68
N GLU A 506 -7.45 15.37 1.31
CA GLU A 506 -6.34 15.22 2.26
C GLU A 506 -6.06 16.54 2.98
N GLY A 507 -6.01 17.66 2.24
CA GLY A 507 -5.75 18.98 2.81
C GLY A 507 -6.78 19.39 3.86
N ILE A 508 -8.07 19.13 3.60
CA ILE A 508 -9.14 19.40 4.58
C ILE A 508 -8.95 18.55 5.84
N LEU A 509 -8.66 17.25 5.68
CA LEU A 509 -8.45 16.34 6.82
C LEU A 509 -7.22 16.73 7.65
N ILE A 510 -6.14 17.17 7.00
CA ILE A 510 -4.95 17.72 7.67
C ILE A 510 -5.31 18.99 8.48
N LEU A 511 -6.07 19.92 7.89
CA LEU A 511 -6.50 21.13 8.59
C LEU A 511 -7.39 20.80 9.80
N LEU A 512 -8.29 19.83 9.67
CA LEU A 512 -9.10 19.32 10.79
C LEU A 512 -8.23 18.73 11.90
N ALA A 513 -7.20 17.95 11.55
CA ALA A 513 -6.26 17.38 12.51
C ALA A 513 -5.49 18.47 13.27
N LEU A 514 -4.93 19.44 12.56
CA LEU A 514 -4.17 20.54 13.15
C LEU A 514 -5.05 21.42 14.04
N GLY A 515 -6.27 21.75 13.59
CA GLY A 515 -7.25 22.48 14.38
C GLY A 515 -7.62 21.75 15.69
N ALA A 516 -7.82 20.44 15.63
CA ALA A 516 -8.11 19.62 16.81
C ALA A 516 -6.95 19.56 17.80
N LEU A 517 -5.71 19.43 17.30
CA LEU A 517 -4.50 19.46 18.14
C LEU A 517 -4.33 20.82 18.83
N GLY A 518 -4.58 21.91 18.11
CA GLY A 518 -4.59 23.27 18.67
C GLY A 518 -5.66 23.44 19.76
N TRP A 519 -6.87 22.92 19.53
CA TRP A 519 -7.96 22.96 20.52
C TRP A 519 -7.61 22.14 21.78
N ALA A 520 -7.07 20.93 21.62
CA ALA A 520 -6.62 20.10 22.74
C ALA A 520 -5.52 20.80 23.56
N GLY A 521 -4.54 21.42 22.88
CA GLY A 521 -3.47 22.19 23.52
C GLY A 521 -4.00 23.38 24.32
N ALA A 522 -4.91 24.17 23.73
CA ALA A 522 -5.52 25.32 24.41
C ALA A 522 -6.29 24.92 25.67
N ARG A 523 -7.05 23.81 25.64
CA ARG A 523 -7.75 23.29 26.83
C ARG A 523 -6.78 22.83 27.91
N ALA A 524 -5.68 22.18 27.53
CA ALA A 524 -4.66 21.74 28.48
C ALA A 524 -3.96 22.91 29.19
N VAL A 525 -3.66 24.01 28.47
CA VAL A 525 -3.08 25.22 29.04
C VAL A 525 -4.06 25.91 29.99
N ARG A 526 -5.33 26.06 29.60
CA ARG A 526 -6.36 26.65 30.48
C ARG A 526 -6.54 25.85 31.76
N ALA A 527 -6.56 24.52 31.69
CA ALA A 527 -6.68 23.66 32.87
C ALA A 527 -5.51 23.82 33.85
N ARG A 528 -4.30 24.11 33.37
CA ARG A 528 -3.10 24.38 34.21
C ARG A 528 -3.04 25.79 34.80
N ARG A 529 -3.84 26.73 34.31
CA ARG A 529 -3.92 28.10 34.85
C ARG A 529 -4.99 28.25 35.94
N VAL A 530 -5.93 27.31 35.99
CA VAL A 530 -7.10 27.35 36.89
C VAL A 530 -6.91 26.45 38.12
N GLY A 531 -5.98 25.50 38.07
CA GLY A 531 -5.54 24.70 39.22
C GLY A 531 -4.09 24.98 39.52
#